data_AF-A0A7X9J4E0-F1
#
_entry.id   AF-A0A7X9J4E0-F1
#
_cell.length_a   1.000
_cell.length_b   1.000
_cell.length_c   1.000
_cell.angle_alpha   90.00
_cell.angle_beta   90.00
_cell.angle_gamma   90.00
#
_symmetry.space_group_name_H-M   'P 1'
#
loop_
_entity.id
_entity.type
_entity.pdbx_description
1 polymer ?
#
loop_
_entity_poly.entity_id
_entity_poly.type
_entity_poly.pdbx_seq_one_letter_code
_entity_poly.pdbx_strand_id
1 'polypeptide(L)'
;MRLTIGTRGSPLALAQANWVAHRVREAHPGALVDLEIIKTQGEIAPDQPISSFSDKGLFTREIESALLEGWIDCAVHSLKDLPTEQPPGTC
;
A
#
# COMPACT_ATOMS: atom_id res chain seq x y z
N MET A 1 0.09 -21.14 2.39
CA MET A 1 0.56 -19.91 1.71
C MET A 1 0.54 -18.79 2.74
N ARG A 2 1.56 -17.93 2.74
CA ARG A 2 1.57 -16.69 3.55
C ARG A 2 1.64 -15.50 2.60
N LEU A 3 0.87 -14.45 2.88
CA LEU A 3 0.77 -13.23 2.10
C LEU A 3 0.79 -12.02 3.03
N THR A 4 1.73 -11.11 2.84
CA THR A 4 1.82 -9.83 3.56
C THR A 4 1.33 -8.72 2.64
N ILE A 5 0.22 -8.07 3.02
CA ILE A 5 -0.37 -6.97 2.25
C ILE A 5 0.07 -5.64 2.86
N GLY A 6 0.81 -4.83 2.11
CA GLY A 6 1.12 -3.45 2.48
C GLY A 6 -0.07 -2.52 2.27
N THR A 7 -0.30 -1.63 3.23
CA THR A 7 -1.35 -0.60 3.15
C THR A 7 -0.98 0.64 3.96
N ARG A 8 -1.63 1.75 3.66
CA ARG A 8 -1.54 2.99 4.46
C ARG A 8 -2.28 2.85 5.79
N GLY A 9 -1.94 3.70 6.75
CA GLY A 9 -2.55 3.68 8.09
C GLY A 9 -3.92 4.33 8.21
N SER A 10 -4.43 5.00 7.17
CA SER A 10 -5.74 5.66 7.23
C SER A 10 -6.88 4.65 7.41
N PRO A 11 -8.00 5.02 8.09
CA PRO A 11 -9.13 4.10 8.30
C PRO A 11 -9.68 3.51 7.01
N LEU A 12 -9.73 4.29 5.91
CA LEU A 12 -10.20 3.81 4.62
C LEU A 12 -9.22 2.81 3.98
N ALA A 13 -7.92 3.07 4.04
CA ALA A 13 -6.90 2.17 3.51
C ALA A 13 -6.88 0.82 4.24
N LEU A 14 -7.05 0.85 5.57
CA LEU A 14 -7.21 -0.37 6.37
C LEU A 14 -8.49 -1.12 6.02
N ALA A 15 -9.61 -0.43 5.79
CA ALA A 15 -10.84 -1.06 5.36
C ALA A 15 -10.69 -1.76 3.99
N GLN A 16 -10.03 -1.10 3.04
CA GLN A 16 -9.73 -1.66 1.72
C GLN A 16 -8.82 -2.89 1.82
N ALA A 17 -7.73 -2.81 2.59
CA ALA A 17 -6.80 -3.93 2.77
C ALA A 17 -7.45 -5.12 3.48
N ASN A 18 -8.28 -4.87 4.51
CA ASN A 18 -9.05 -5.93 5.18
C ASN A 18 -10.06 -6.58 4.23
N TRP A 19 -10.72 -5.82 3.36
CA TRP A 19 -11.61 -6.36 2.36
C TRP A 19 -10.88 -7.31 1.39
N VAL A 20 -9.71 -6.88 0.86
CA VAL A 20 -8.88 -7.74 0.01
C VAL A 20 -8.41 -8.99 0.76
N ALA A 21 -7.91 -8.84 1.99
CA ALA A 21 -7.46 -9.96 2.82
C ALA A 21 -8.59 -10.98 3.06
N HIS A 22 -9.81 -10.51 3.31
CA HIS A 22 -10.98 -11.36 3.46
C HIS A 22 -11.24 -12.17 2.18
N ARG A 23 -11.27 -11.52 1.01
CA ARG A 23 -11.48 -12.18 -0.29
C ARG A 23 -10.41 -13.24 -0.60
N VAL A 24 -9.15 -12.97 -0.24
CA VAL A 24 -8.06 -13.95 -0.40
C VAL A 24 -8.28 -15.16 0.50
N ARG A 25 -8.66 -14.97 1.77
CA ARG A 25 -8.94 -16.08 2.69
C ARG A 25 -10.15 -16.92 2.26
N GLU A 26 -11.18 -16.29 1.69
CA GLU A 26 -12.33 -16.99 1.12
C GLU A 26 -11.95 -17.85 -0.09
N ALA A 27 -11.14 -17.31 -1.01
CA ALA A 27 -10.69 -18.03 -2.19
C ALA A 27 -9.65 -19.12 -1.88
N HIS A 28 -8.86 -18.94 -0.82
CA HIS A 28 -7.80 -19.86 -0.40
C HIS A 28 -7.93 -20.21 1.09
N PRO A 29 -8.82 -21.16 1.45
CA PRO A 29 -8.97 -21.64 2.81
C PRO A 29 -7.63 -22.19 3.34
N GLY A 30 -7.03 -21.50 4.32
CA GLY A 30 -5.71 -21.84 4.88
C GLY A 30 -4.58 -20.88 4.49
N ALA A 31 -4.85 -19.84 3.71
CA ALA A 31 -3.91 -18.74 3.53
C ALA A 31 -3.74 -17.95 4.84
N LEU A 32 -2.50 -17.72 5.25
CA LEU A 32 -2.16 -16.76 6.30
C LEU A 32 -1.97 -15.40 5.63
N VAL A 33 -2.81 -14.43 5.96
CA VAL A 33 -2.76 -13.09 5.38
C VAL A 33 -2.51 -12.09 6.49
N ASP A 34 -1.37 -11.40 6.42
CA ASP A 34 -0.95 -10.36 7.35
C ASP A 34 -1.08 -8.97 6.68
N LEU A 35 -1.33 -7.93 7.47
CA LEU A 35 -1.35 -6.55 7.00
C LEU A 35 -0.13 -5.81 7.57
N GLU A 36 0.65 -5.19 6.70
CA GLU A 36 1.77 -4.33 7.06
C GLU A 36 1.37 -2.87 6.83
N ILE A 37 1.38 -2.08 7.91
CA ILE A 37 1.03 -0.65 7.85
C ILE A 37 2.28 0.15 7.52
N ILE A 38 2.29 0.77 6.35
CA ILE A 38 3.42 1.56 5.86
C ILE A 38 3.04 3.04 5.95
N LYS A 39 3.78 3.77 6.79
CA LYS A 39 3.62 5.22 6.92
C LYS A 39 4.31 5.90 5.74
N THR A 40 3.59 6.80 5.09
CA THR A 40 4.09 7.58 3.94
C THR A 40 4.48 8.98 4.37
N GLN A 41 5.32 9.68 3.61
CA GLN A 41 5.72 11.05 3.95
C GLN A 41 4.53 12.01 4.07
N GLY A 42 3.50 11.85 3.23
CA GLY A 42 2.27 12.64 3.31
C GLY A 42 1.47 12.43 4.61
N GLU A 43 1.67 11.33 5.33
CA GLU A 43 1.07 11.10 6.66
C GLU A 43 1.94 11.60 7.82
N ILE A 44 3.25 11.74 7.59
CA ILE A 44 4.21 12.23 8.60
C ILE A 44 4.19 13.77 8.67
N ALA A 45 3.91 14.46 7.56
CA ALA A 45 3.91 15.93 7.49
C ALA A 45 2.59 16.48 6.90
N PRO A 46 1.46 16.39 7.62
CA PRO A 46 0.14 16.81 7.12
C PRO A 46 0.01 18.31 6.90
N ASP A 47 0.83 19.14 7.57
CA ASP A 47 0.77 20.60 7.51
C ASP A 47 1.59 21.21 6.35
N GLN A 48 2.33 20.38 5.60
CA GLN A 48 3.07 20.84 4.44
C GLN A 48 2.16 20.85 3.20
N PRO A 49 2.14 21.94 2.41
CA PRO A 49 1.39 21.97 1.15
C PRO A 49 1.82 20.82 0.26
N ILE A 50 0.86 20.13 -0.36
CA ILE A 50 1.16 19.01 -1.28
C ILE A 50 2.13 19.45 -2.39
N SER A 51 2.04 20.71 -2.84
CA SER A 51 2.94 21.34 -3.82
C SER A 51 4.40 21.47 -3.38
N SER A 52 4.69 21.29 -2.09
CA SER A 52 6.06 21.32 -1.56
C SER A 52 6.78 19.97 -1.65
N PHE A 53 6.04 18.89 -1.90
CA PHE A 53 6.61 17.58 -2.19
C PHE A 53 6.82 17.46 -3.70
N SER A 54 7.91 16.78 -4.11
CA SER A 54 8.05 16.40 -5.52
C SER A 54 6.90 15.46 -5.86
N ASP A 55 6.11 15.80 -6.89
CA ASP A 55 4.85 15.12 -7.29
C ASP A 55 4.97 13.60 -7.47
N LYS A 56 6.18 13.05 -7.58
CA LYS A 56 6.41 11.62 -7.74
C LYS A 56 6.27 10.87 -6.40
N GLY A 57 5.08 10.36 -6.15
CA GLY A 57 4.88 9.22 -5.24
C GLY A 57 4.74 9.55 -3.75
N LEU A 58 4.21 10.73 -3.39
CA LEU A 58 4.02 11.18 -2.00
C LEU A 58 3.31 10.15 -1.09
N PHE A 59 2.46 9.29 -1.67
CA PHE A 59 1.70 8.27 -0.94
C PHE A 59 2.02 6.83 -1.37
N THR A 60 2.91 6.63 -2.34
CA THR A 60 3.19 5.30 -2.91
C THR A 60 4.64 4.89 -2.75
N ARG A 61 5.58 5.84 -2.66
CA ARG A 61 7.02 5.56 -2.65
C ARG A 61 7.45 4.58 -1.55
N GLU A 62 7.02 4.78 -0.32
CA GLU A 62 7.40 3.89 0.79
C GLU A 62 6.82 2.48 0.61
N ILE A 63 5.61 2.38 0.06
CA ILE A 63 4.93 1.11 -0.20
C ILE A 63 5.59 0.38 -1.37
N GLU A 64 5.94 1.10 -2.44
CA GLU A 64 6.70 0.57 -3.59
C GLU A 64 8.07 0.06 -3.14
N SER A 65 8.76 0.80 -2.27
CA SER A 65 10.06 0.39 -1.73
C SER A 65 9.93 -0.90 -0.91
N ALA A 66 8.93 -0.98 -0.04
CA ALA A 66 8.65 -2.19 0.73
C ALA A 66 8.31 -3.40 -0.16
N LEU A 67 7.61 -3.18 -1.27
CA LEU A 67 7.28 -4.22 -2.25
C LEU A 67 8.54 -4.70 -2.97
N LEU A 68 9.36 -3.78 -3.48
CA LEU A 68 10.59 -4.09 -4.21
C LEU A 68 11.65 -4.76 -3.33
N GLU A 69 11.71 -4.41 -2.04
CA GLU A 69 12.60 -5.03 -1.06
C GLU A 69 12.06 -6.35 -0.49
N GLY A 70 10.82 -6.74 -0.82
CA GLY A 70 10.21 -8.01 -0.39
C GLY A 70 9.72 -8.03 1.06
N TRP A 71 9.47 -6.86 1.66
CA TRP A 71 8.86 -6.75 2.99
C TRP A 71 7.35 -7.05 2.94
N ILE A 72 6.73 -6.72 1.81
CA ILE A 72 5.34 -7.03 1.49
C ILE A 72 5.28 -7.80 0.18
N ASP A 73 4.27 -8.64 0.01
CA ASP A 73 4.06 -9.43 -1.19
C ASP A 73 3.17 -8.69 -2.21
N CYS A 74 2.28 -7.82 -1.72
CA CYS A 74 1.47 -6.94 -2.55
C CYS A 74 1.04 -5.69 -1.78
N ALA A 75 0.57 -4.68 -2.51
CA ALA A 75 0.06 -3.43 -1.95
C ALA A 75 -1.41 -3.21 -2.30
N VAL A 76 -2.19 -2.64 -1.39
CA VAL A 76 -3.57 -2.21 -1.65
C VAL A 76 -3.66 -0.69 -1.63
N HIS A 77 -4.14 -0.12 -2.74
CA HIS A 77 -4.31 1.32 -2.93
C HIS A 77 -5.72 1.66 -3.41
N SER A 78 -6.13 2.90 -3.13
CA SER A 78 -7.18 3.53 -3.94
C SER A 78 -6.60 3.86 -5.31
N LEU A 79 -7.29 3.45 -6.38
CA LEU A 79 -6.79 3.62 -7.75
C LEU A 79 -6.44 5.08 -8.11
N LYS A 80 -7.17 6.05 -7.54
CA LYS A 80 -6.92 7.48 -7.74
C LYS A 80 -5.56 7.96 -7.22
N ASP A 81 -4.96 7.21 -6.29
CA ASP A 81 -3.71 7.58 -5.63
C ASP A 81 -2.49 6.92 -6.32
N LEU A 82 -2.71 6.05 -7.32
CA LEU A 82 -1.63 5.45 -8.09
C LEU A 82 -1.13 6.41 -9.17
N PRO A 83 0.19 6.45 -9.44
CA PRO A 83 0.73 7.22 -10.55
C PRO A 83 0.23 6.68 -11.89
N THR A 84 0.15 7.55 -12.89
CA THR A 84 -0.20 7.14 -14.27
C THR A 84 0.88 6.29 -14.92
N GLU A 85 2.14 6.52 -14.56
CA GLU A 85 3.28 5.68 -14.94
C GLU A 85 3.59 4.72 -13.79
N GLN A 86 3.53 3.43 -14.06
CA GLN A 86 3.88 2.42 -13.07
C GLN A 86 5.40 2.39 -12.82
N PRO A 87 5.83 2.26 -11.55
CA PRO A 87 7.23 2.04 -11.22
C PRO A 87 7.78 0.76 -11.88
N PRO A 88 9.01 0.80 -12.41
CA PRO A 88 9.66 -0.41 -12.92
C PRO A 88 9.69 -1.52 -11.86
N GLY A 89 9.36 -2.76 -12.24
CA GLY A 89 9.33 -3.89 -11.32
C GLY A 89 8.05 -4.02 -10.51
N THR A 90 7.07 -3.14 -10.73
CA THR A 90 5.70 -3.26 -10.23
C THR A 90 4.73 -3.41 -11.42
N CYS A 91 3.54 -3.96 -11.16
CA CYS A 91 2.52 -4.25 -12.19
C CYS A 91 1.14 -3.79 -11.76
#